data_AF-A0A965N0D3-F1
#
_entry.id   AF-A0A965N0D3-F1
#
_cell.length_a   1.000
_cell.length_b   1.000
_cell.length_c   1.000
_cell.angle_alpha   90.00
_cell.angle_beta   90.00
_cell.angle_gamma   90.00
#
_symmetry.space_group_name_H-M   'P 1'
#
loop_
_entity.id
_entity.type
_entity.pdbx_description
1 polymer ?
#
loop_
_entity_poly.entity_id
_entity_poly.type
_entity_poly.pdbx_seq_one_letter_code
_entity_poly.pdbx_strand_id
1 'polypeptide(L)'
;NNAATFEEIYQTIENVAEELGKIKITDERTVRKACESKYMCQGMIQVPIDPSNPTLSNDFWPIFLGEELQKGEGQSKEAIDLVVQRYALFKNWNIEVDYEELRKFRTHIEALVEGKNTSVKAGSLIISEGDTVSDRHVRQLAEMKKQIQESRNLFSWNTLLGSGIIALLLTILIARYFRLYHKKIYYSSLSLSLYATIIFLTLGGAKVIEYFLVENAQYLTDYIRFPVLVPFAAILISILLNKQVALFSSFFLTITIGLTLAVDQGRFLLINYVASLAAIFFSQSLSKRKEVFKVCLLLWCICVPIILGANLITSSFLQMSTFYDLFVTLLLVMVEAMLIALLLPVFETAFNVMTDLRLMELMDPNNELIRRLCFEAPGTYQ
;
A
#
# COMPACT_ATOMS: atom_id res chain seq x y z
N ASN A 1 33.05 -4.37 78.47
CA ASN A 1 31.96 -3.56 79.05
C ASN A 1 31.81 -2.36 78.12
N ASN A 2 31.03 -2.43 77.05
CA ASN A 2 29.64 -2.86 76.98
C ASN A 2 29.46 -4.00 75.97
N ALA A 3 28.73 -5.06 76.33
CA ALA A 3 28.33 -6.05 75.35
C ALA A 3 27.03 -5.55 74.71
N ALA A 4 26.99 -5.44 73.39
CA ALA A 4 25.75 -5.18 72.67
C ALA A 4 24.71 -6.23 73.07
N THR A 5 23.49 -5.78 73.37
CA THR A 5 22.42 -6.72 73.71
C THR A 5 22.00 -7.50 72.48
N PHE A 6 21.49 -8.72 72.66
CA PHE A 6 21.04 -9.55 71.53
C PHE A 6 19.94 -8.85 70.70
N GLU A 7 19.14 -8.02 71.36
CA GLU A 7 18.09 -7.21 70.74
C GLU A 7 18.65 -6.07 69.88
N GLU A 8 19.72 -5.40 70.32
CA GLU A 8 20.45 -4.41 69.52
C GLU A 8 21.07 -5.05 68.27
N ILE A 9 21.65 -6.24 68.39
CA ILE A 9 22.24 -6.96 67.24
C ILE A 9 21.16 -7.32 66.22
N TYR A 10 19.99 -7.77 66.67
CA TYR A 10 18.89 -8.15 65.76
C TYR A 10 18.33 -6.92 65.01
N GLN A 11 18.13 -5.80 65.71
CA GLN A 11 17.71 -4.53 65.08
C GLN A 11 18.78 -3.99 64.11
N THR A 12 20.06 -4.17 64.42
CA THR A 12 21.16 -3.82 63.50
C THR A 12 21.12 -4.67 62.23
N ILE A 13 20.83 -5.98 62.33
CA ILE A 13 20.74 -6.86 61.15
C ILE A 13 19.58 -6.46 60.24
N GLU A 14 18.39 -6.18 60.78
CA GLU A 14 17.23 -5.76 59.98
C GLU A 14 17.49 -4.43 59.27
N ASN A 15 18.05 -3.44 59.97
CA ASN A 15 18.37 -2.15 59.38
C ASN A 15 19.46 -2.25 58.30
N VAL A 16 20.49 -3.07 58.54
CA VAL A 16 21.53 -3.33 57.52
C VAL A 16 20.92 -4.01 56.29
N ALA A 17 19.99 -4.94 56.47
CA ALA A 17 19.31 -5.60 55.36
C ALA A 17 18.41 -4.63 54.57
N GLU A 18 17.69 -3.73 55.23
CA GLU A 18 16.87 -2.71 54.57
C GLU A 18 17.71 -1.70 53.79
N GLU A 19 18.82 -1.23 54.36
CA GLU A 19 19.71 -0.29 53.67
C GLU A 19 20.45 -0.96 52.51
N LEU A 20 20.90 -2.21 52.66
CA LEU A 20 21.45 -3.00 51.54
C LEU A 20 20.45 -3.18 50.39
N GLY A 21 19.15 -3.28 50.69
CA GLY A 21 18.10 -3.36 49.69
C GLY A 21 17.84 -2.06 48.91
N LYS A 22 18.25 -0.91 49.46
CA LYS A 22 18.10 0.41 48.80
C LYS A 22 19.30 0.77 47.92
N ILE A 23 20.44 0.13 48.14
CA ILE A 23 21.70 0.44 47.45
C ILE A 23 21.71 -0.16 46.06
N LYS A 24 22.10 0.67 45.10
CA LYS A 24 22.38 0.24 43.74
C LYS A 24 23.88 0.31 43.49
N ILE A 25 24.48 -0.83 43.17
CA ILE A 25 25.90 -0.92 42.87
C ILE A 25 26.10 -0.76 41.37
N THR A 26 26.90 0.22 40.96
CA THR A 26 27.16 0.50 39.54
C THR A 26 28.60 0.95 39.28
N ASP A 27 29.02 0.85 38.03
CA ASP A 27 30.33 1.29 37.55
C ASP A 27 30.43 2.84 37.51
N GLU A 28 31.62 3.38 37.74
CA GLU A 28 31.91 4.82 37.81
C GLU A 28 31.43 5.56 36.56
N ARG A 29 31.63 4.93 35.40
CA ARG A 29 31.20 5.47 34.10
C ARG A 29 29.68 5.63 34.00
N THR A 30 28.94 4.71 34.61
CA THR A 30 27.47 4.67 34.58
C THR A 30 26.89 5.72 35.51
N VAL A 31 27.43 5.86 36.73
CA VAL A 31 27.05 6.91 37.69
C VAL A 31 27.24 8.30 37.07
N ARG A 32 28.39 8.54 36.44
CA ARG A 32 28.67 9.84 35.80
C ARG A 32 27.64 10.18 34.72
N LYS A 33 27.31 9.23 33.85
CA LYS A 33 26.29 9.42 32.79
C LYS A 33 24.86 9.56 33.34
N ALA A 34 24.53 8.82 34.39
CA ALA A 34 23.24 8.93 35.07
C ALA A 34 23.06 10.32 35.69
N CYS A 35 24.11 10.86 36.31
CA CYS A 35 24.07 12.22 36.84
C CYS A 35 24.04 13.30 35.76
N GLU A 36 24.76 13.14 34.65
CA GLU A 36 24.66 14.04 33.50
C GLU A 36 23.22 14.06 32.91
N SER A 37 22.52 12.93 32.95
CA SER A 37 21.11 12.80 32.48
C SER A 37 20.05 13.09 33.56
N LYS A 38 20.47 13.58 34.74
CA LYS A 38 19.61 13.87 35.92
C LYS A 38 18.76 12.68 36.39
N TYR A 39 19.20 11.45 36.12
CA TYR A 39 18.53 10.23 36.58
C TYR A 39 19.24 9.69 37.83
N MET A 40 18.54 9.68 38.98
CA MET A 40 18.98 9.14 40.28
C MET A 40 20.45 9.40 40.68
N CYS A 41 20.83 10.60 41.14
CA CYS A 41 22.20 10.82 41.65
C CYS A 41 22.45 10.37 43.10
N GLN A 42 21.41 9.96 43.84
CA GLN A 42 21.50 9.62 45.27
C GLN A 42 21.24 8.13 45.48
N GLY A 43 22.08 7.46 46.30
CA GLY A 43 21.95 6.03 46.64
C GLY A 43 22.68 5.05 45.71
N MET A 44 23.59 5.54 44.84
CA MET A 44 24.45 4.68 44.03
C MET A 44 25.86 4.61 44.63
N ILE A 45 26.29 3.42 45.05
CA ILE A 45 27.66 3.18 45.52
C ILE A 45 28.53 2.74 44.34
N GLN A 46 29.71 3.36 44.24
CA GLN A 46 30.72 3.02 43.25
C GLN A 46 31.55 1.84 43.76
N VAL A 47 31.48 0.72 43.04
CA VAL A 47 32.35 -0.44 43.30
C VAL A 47 32.93 -0.89 41.95
N PRO A 48 34.25 -1.08 41.85
CA PRO A 48 34.82 -1.72 40.67
C PRO A 48 34.31 -3.18 40.62
N ILE A 49 33.43 -3.48 39.68
CA ILE A 49 32.93 -4.84 39.44
C ILE A 49 33.55 -5.35 38.14
N ASP A 50 34.21 -6.51 38.20
CA ASP A 50 34.61 -7.24 36.99
C ASP A 50 33.37 -7.88 36.34
N PRO A 51 33.04 -7.56 35.08
CA PRO A 51 31.83 -8.04 34.42
C PRO A 51 31.83 -9.56 34.15
N SER A 52 33.00 -10.20 34.23
CA SER A 52 33.19 -11.64 34.01
C SER A 52 32.84 -12.51 35.23
N ASN A 53 32.85 -11.93 36.44
CA ASN A 53 32.49 -12.62 37.67
C ASN A 53 31.90 -11.62 38.68
N PRO A 54 30.56 -11.48 38.76
CA PRO A 54 29.88 -10.45 39.55
C PRO A 54 29.82 -10.84 41.03
N THR A 55 30.99 -10.89 41.67
CA THR A 55 31.14 -11.05 43.12
C THR A 55 31.42 -9.70 43.76
N LEU A 56 30.75 -9.41 44.87
CA LEU A 56 31.00 -8.21 45.64
C LEU A 56 32.44 -8.21 46.19
N SER A 57 33.25 -7.18 45.87
CA SER A 57 34.59 -7.03 46.44
C SER A 57 34.51 -6.75 47.94
N ASN A 58 35.49 -7.23 48.70
CA ASN A 58 35.63 -6.93 50.13
C ASN A 58 35.84 -5.43 50.40
N ASP A 59 36.20 -4.64 49.38
CA ASP A 59 36.36 -3.18 49.47
C ASP A 59 35.02 -2.43 49.59
N PHE A 60 33.89 -3.09 49.33
CA PHE A 60 32.56 -2.48 49.44
C PHE A 60 32.17 -2.19 50.90
N TRP A 61 32.43 -3.13 51.81
CA TRP A 61 32.00 -3.06 53.20
C TRP A 61 32.50 -1.83 53.97
N PRO A 62 33.78 -1.40 53.86
CA PRO A 62 34.24 -0.16 54.51
C PRO A 62 33.58 1.11 53.92
N ILE A 63 33.19 1.10 52.64
CA ILE A 63 32.50 2.22 52.00
C ILE A 63 31.05 2.31 52.48
N PHE A 64 30.34 1.18 52.51
CA PHE A 64 28.97 1.07 53.03
C PHE A 64 28.85 1.49 54.51
N LEU A 65 29.81 1.07 55.34
CA LEU A 65 29.91 1.49 56.74
C LEU A 65 30.13 3.01 56.92
N GLY A 66 30.80 3.65 55.96
CA GLY A 66 31.16 5.07 56.02
C GLY A 66 30.06 6.01 55.53
N GLU A 67 29.41 5.71 54.41
CA GLU A 67 28.52 6.66 53.72
C GLU A 67 27.04 6.57 54.12
N GLU A 68 26.52 5.38 54.42
CA GLU A 68 25.08 5.16 54.63
C GLU A 68 24.71 4.84 56.07
N LEU A 69 25.48 4.00 56.76
CA LEU A 69 25.18 3.63 58.16
C LEU A 69 25.39 4.77 59.17
N GLN A 70 26.16 5.81 58.84
CA GLN A 70 26.29 7.00 59.71
C GLN A 70 25.03 7.89 59.74
N LYS A 71 24.07 7.68 58.82
CA LYS A 71 22.82 8.45 58.79
C LYS A 71 21.71 7.86 59.67
N GLY A 72 21.88 6.64 60.17
CA GLY A 72 20.94 6.00 61.10
C GLY A 72 21.20 6.42 62.55
N GLU A 73 20.30 7.19 63.16
CA GLU A 73 20.37 7.52 64.58
C GLU A 73 20.12 6.27 65.44
N GLY A 74 21.05 5.97 66.37
CA GLY A 74 20.76 5.14 67.55
C GLY A 74 21.49 3.81 67.73
N GLN A 75 22.47 3.43 66.90
CA GLN A 75 23.15 2.12 67.02
C GLN A 75 24.59 2.20 67.54
N SER A 76 24.99 1.21 68.34
CA SER A 76 26.36 1.08 68.85
C SER A 76 27.31 0.63 67.72
N LYS A 77 28.44 1.33 67.56
CA LYS A 77 29.46 1.00 66.54
C LYS A 77 29.97 -0.45 66.65
N GLU A 78 29.92 -1.01 67.85
CA GLU A 78 30.38 -2.36 68.17
C GLU A 78 29.44 -3.45 67.62
N ALA A 79 28.11 -3.21 67.60
CA ALA A 79 27.15 -4.15 67.02
C ALA A 79 27.26 -4.22 65.49
N ILE A 80 27.49 -3.06 64.85
CA ILE A 80 27.67 -2.95 63.40
C ILE A 80 28.96 -3.65 62.96
N ASP A 81 30.07 -3.43 63.67
CA ASP A 81 31.36 -4.06 63.36
C ASP A 81 31.30 -5.59 63.53
N LEU A 82 30.60 -6.08 64.56
CA LEU A 82 30.35 -7.52 64.76
C LEU A 82 29.54 -8.15 63.61
N VAL A 83 28.49 -7.48 63.14
CA VAL A 83 27.64 -8.00 62.05
C VAL A 83 28.41 -7.99 60.73
N VAL A 84 29.12 -6.91 60.40
CA VAL A 84 29.85 -6.82 59.13
C VAL A 84 31.07 -7.74 59.11
N GLN A 85 31.88 -7.78 60.18
CA GLN A 85 33.04 -8.67 60.24
C GLN A 85 32.64 -10.15 60.22
N ARG A 86 31.51 -10.52 60.83
CA ARG A 86 31.14 -11.94 61.00
C ARG A 86 30.22 -12.49 59.93
N TYR A 87 29.30 -11.70 59.40
CA TYR A 87 28.34 -12.15 58.37
C TYR A 87 28.76 -11.75 56.96
N ALA A 88 29.34 -10.57 56.79
CA ALA A 88 29.55 -9.98 55.47
C ALA A 88 30.80 -10.55 54.76
N LEU A 89 31.85 -10.86 55.52
CA LEU A 89 33.11 -11.43 55.02
C LEU A 89 33.08 -12.96 54.82
N PHE A 90 32.12 -13.67 55.42
CA PHE A 90 32.11 -15.15 55.45
C PHE A 90 31.38 -15.78 54.24
N LYS A 91 30.68 -14.98 53.44
CA LYS A 91 29.84 -15.45 52.34
C LYS A 91 30.13 -14.69 51.05
N ASN A 92 30.21 -15.40 49.94
CA ASN A 92 30.28 -14.77 48.62
C ASN A 92 28.89 -14.23 48.27
N TRP A 93 28.82 -12.93 47.99
CA TRP A 93 27.60 -12.26 47.55
C TRP A 93 27.62 -12.16 46.02
N ASN A 94 26.65 -12.82 45.39
CA ASN A 94 26.44 -12.72 43.95
C ASN A 94 25.54 -11.52 43.67
N ILE A 95 25.92 -10.73 42.67
CA ILE A 95 25.16 -9.57 42.24
C ILE A 95 24.25 -10.00 41.08
N GLU A 96 22.94 -9.74 41.19
CA GLU A 96 21.99 -9.93 40.11
C GLU A 96 21.62 -8.59 39.47
N VAL A 97 21.37 -8.61 38.16
CA VAL A 97 21.01 -7.42 37.40
C VAL A 97 19.53 -7.12 37.56
N ASP A 98 19.19 -5.93 38.04
CA ASP A 98 17.81 -5.43 38.05
C ASP A 98 17.40 -4.99 36.63
N TYR A 99 16.67 -5.87 35.94
CA TYR A 99 16.17 -5.62 34.59
C TYR A 99 15.06 -4.54 34.54
N GLU A 100 14.33 -4.31 35.63
CA GLU A 100 13.24 -3.32 35.64
C GLU A 100 13.79 -1.90 35.67
N GLU A 101 14.75 -1.63 36.54
CA GLU A 101 15.44 -0.34 36.60
C GLU A 101 16.24 -0.06 35.33
N LEU A 102 16.90 -1.09 34.78
CA LEU A 102 17.61 -0.96 33.50
C LEU A 102 16.66 -0.53 32.37
N ARG A 103 15.42 -1.06 32.36
CA ARG A 103 14.39 -0.68 31.37
C ARG A 103 13.94 0.75 31.57
N LYS A 104 13.66 1.19 32.81
CA LYS A 104 13.28 2.57 33.13
C LYS A 104 14.38 3.56 32.72
N PHE A 105 15.62 3.25 33.05
CA PHE A 105 16.78 4.05 32.65
C PHE A 105 16.89 4.14 31.13
N ARG A 106 16.77 3.01 30.40
CA ARG A 106 16.80 3.01 28.93
C ARG A 106 15.71 3.89 28.33
N THR A 107 14.47 3.79 28.81
CA THR A 107 13.37 4.62 28.30
C THR A 107 13.56 6.10 28.57
N HIS A 108 14.15 6.47 29.72
CA HIS A 108 14.46 7.86 30.05
C HIS A 108 15.52 8.45 29.11
N ILE A 109 16.58 7.67 28.82
CA ILE A 109 17.62 8.07 27.88
C ILE A 109 17.09 8.14 26.45
N GLU A 110 16.25 7.20 26.02
CA GLU A 110 15.61 7.22 24.70
C GLU A 110 14.74 8.47 24.49
N ALA A 111 14.05 8.94 25.54
CA ALA A 111 13.24 10.16 25.49
C ALA A 111 14.08 11.46 25.40
N LEU A 112 15.31 11.45 25.94
CA LEU A 112 16.24 12.58 25.89
C LEU A 112 16.93 12.72 24.53
N VAL A 113 17.02 11.65 23.75
CA VAL A 113 17.65 11.68 22.43
C VAL A 113 16.66 12.24 21.42
N GLU A 114 16.92 13.47 20.94
CA GLU A 114 16.14 14.05 19.85
C GLU A 114 16.14 13.13 18.63
N GLY A 115 14.93 12.81 18.15
CA GLY A 115 14.74 11.99 16.96
C GLY A 115 15.43 12.63 15.76
N LYS A 116 16.47 11.98 15.23
CA LYS A 116 17.15 12.44 14.02
C LYS A 116 16.28 12.18 12.80
N ASN A 117 15.52 13.19 12.39
CA ASN A 117 14.74 13.14 11.16
C ASN A 117 15.69 13.13 9.94
N THR A 118 15.83 11.98 9.29
CA THR A 118 16.55 11.88 8.02
C THR A 118 15.61 12.26 6.87
N SER A 119 15.81 13.43 6.29
CA SER A 119 15.14 13.82 5.04
C SER A 119 15.82 13.13 3.85
N VAL A 120 15.02 12.47 3.03
CA VAL A 120 15.46 11.78 1.81
C VAL A 120 14.86 12.52 0.61
N LYS A 121 15.69 12.98 -0.33
CA LYS A 121 15.23 13.69 -1.53
C LYS A 121 14.69 12.70 -2.57
N ALA A 122 13.69 13.13 -3.33
CA ALA A 122 13.21 12.36 -4.49
C ALA A 122 14.36 12.09 -5.47
N GLY A 123 14.48 10.84 -5.92
CA GLY A 123 15.54 10.38 -6.83
C GLY A 123 16.82 9.88 -6.16
N SER A 124 16.91 9.85 -4.83
CA SER A 124 18.03 9.20 -4.15
C SER A 124 17.91 7.68 -4.21
N LEU A 125 19.00 6.99 -4.54
CA LEU A 125 19.09 5.53 -4.46
C LEU A 125 18.96 5.08 -3.00
N ILE A 126 17.91 4.31 -2.68
CA ILE A 126 17.68 3.81 -1.32
C ILE A 126 18.42 2.49 -1.09
N ILE A 127 18.41 1.59 -2.08
CA ILE A 127 19.05 0.27 -2.03
C ILE A 127 19.63 -0.03 -3.41
N SER A 128 20.86 -0.52 -3.49
CA SER A 128 21.49 -1.01 -4.72
C SER A 128 21.44 -2.55 -4.78
N GLU A 129 21.55 -3.11 -5.98
CA GLU A 129 21.68 -4.56 -6.14
C GLU A 129 22.95 -5.08 -5.44
N GLY A 130 22.79 -6.00 -4.49
CA GLY A 130 23.88 -6.57 -3.69
C GLY A 130 24.05 -5.95 -2.29
N ASP A 131 23.34 -4.88 -1.96
CA ASP A 131 23.36 -4.28 -0.61
C ASP A 131 22.58 -5.15 0.40
N THR A 132 23.08 -5.22 1.64
CA THR A 132 22.36 -5.90 2.73
C THR A 132 21.24 -5.03 3.28
N VAL A 133 20.04 -5.60 3.42
CA VAL A 133 18.85 -4.86 3.86
C VAL A 133 18.92 -4.59 5.37
N SER A 134 19.27 -3.35 5.71
CA SER A 134 19.17 -2.79 7.08
C SER A 134 17.75 -2.29 7.40
N ASP A 135 17.38 -2.32 8.69
CA ASP A 135 16.11 -1.78 9.22
C ASP A 135 15.83 -0.33 8.79
N ARG A 136 16.89 0.46 8.55
CA ARG A 136 16.76 1.83 8.04
C ARG A 136 16.11 1.86 6.65
N HIS A 137 16.49 0.94 5.76
CA HIS A 137 15.92 0.87 4.41
C HIS A 137 14.45 0.48 4.45
N VAL A 138 14.09 -0.45 5.34
CA VAL A 138 12.69 -0.86 5.54
C VAL A 138 11.83 0.32 6.00
N ARG A 139 12.32 1.10 6.97
CA ARG A 139 11.61 2.31 7.43
C ARG A 139 11.50 3.38 6.35
N GLN A 140 12.56 3.60 5.58
CA GLN A 140 12.53 4.56 4.46
C GLN A 140 11.53 4.15 3.37
N LEU A 141 11.47 2.87 3.01
CA LEU A 141 10.50 2.35 2.06
C LEU A 141 9.06 2.41 2.59
N ALA A 142 8.86 2.12 3.88
CA ALA A 142 7.55 2.22 4.53
C ALA A 142 7.03 3.66 4.52
N GLU A 143 7.88 4.63 4.85
CA GLU A 143 7.50 6.05 4.84
C GLU A 143 7.27 6.57 3.42
N MET A 144 8.07 6.12 2.44
CA MET A 144 7.86 6.45 1.03
C MET A 144 6.51 5.90 0.54
N LYS A 145 6.17 4.64 0.87
CA LYS A 145 4.88 4.04 0.55
C LYS A 145 3.73 4.84 1.19
N LYS A 146 3.88 5.23 2.46
CA LYS A 146 2.88 6.03 3.19
C LYS A 146 2.67 7.40 2.54
N GLN A 147 3.73 8.10 2.14
CA GLN A 147 3.62 9.38 1.43
C GLN A 147 2.96 9.24 0.04
N ILE A 148 3.26 8.18 -0.70
CA ILE A 148 2.58 7.88 -1.97
C ILE A 148 1.09 7.61 -1.73
N GLN A 149 0.74 6.95 -0.64
CA GLN A 149 -0.64 6.66 -0.28
C GLN A 149 -1.40 7.91 0.22
N GLU A 150 -0.76 8.77 1.02
CA GLU A 150 -1.34 10.03 1.52
C GLU A 150 -1.48 11.09 0.42
N SER A 151 -0.51 11.20 -0.49
CA SER A 151 -0.64 12.07 -1.68
C SER A 151 -1.76 11.60 -2.62
N ARG A 152 -2.07 10.31 -2.63
CA ARG A 152 -3.20 9.69 -3.32
C ARG A 152 -4.45 9.60 -2.45
N ASN A 153 -4.64 10.50 -1.49
CA ASN A 153 -5.87 10.54 -0.71
C ASN A 153 -7.07 10.87 -1.63
N LEU A 154 -7.78 9.82 -2.04
CA LEU A 154 -8.90 9.85 -2.99
C LEU A 154 -10.05 10.75 -2.52
N PHE A 155 -10.16 10.98 -1.21
CA PHE A 155 -11.21 11.80 -0.58
C PHE A 155 -10.73 13.18 -0.14
N SER A 156 -9.51 13.61 -0.50
CA SER A 156 -9.10 14.98 -0.22
C SER A 156 -9.93 15.96 -1.07
N TRP A 157 -10.39 17.06 -0.45
CA TRP A 157 -11.22 18.06 -1.10
C TRP A 157 -10.57 18.65 -2.37
N ASN A 158 -9.24 18.80 -2.35
CA ASN A 158 -8.47 19.35 -3.46
C ASN A 158 -8.38 18.35 -4.64
N THR A 159 -8.18 17.06 -4.37
CA THR A 159 -8.18 16.02 -5.41
C THR A 159 -9.56 15.92 -6.07
N LEU A 160 -10.64 16.01 -5.27
CA LEU A 160 -12.00 15.99 -5.77
C LEU A 160 -12.29 17.22 -6.66
N LEU A 161 -11.91 18.42 -6.21
CA LEU A 161 -12.02 19.65 -7.01
C LEU A 161 -11.23 19.58 -8.33
N GLY A 162 -9.97 19.14 -8.28
CA GLY A 162 -9.13 19.00 -9.46
C GLY A 162 -9.71 18.02 -10.48
N SER A 163 -10.16 16.86 -10.01
CA SER A 163 -10.82 15.86 -10.86
C SER A 163 -12.15 16.38 -11.44
N GLY A 164 -12.93 17.16 -10.68
CA GLY A 164 -14.16 17.78 -11.12
C GLY A 164 -13.95 18.81 -12.23
N ILE A 165 -12.91 19.65 -12.13
CA ILE A 165 -12.56 20.63 -13.18
C ILE A 165 -12.18 19.90 -14.47
N ILE A 166 -11.36 18.85 -14.38
CA ILE A 166 -10.97 18.06 -15.55
C ILE A 166 -12.20 17.39 -16.17
N ALA A 167 -13.04 16.73 -15.36
CA ALA A 167 -14.26 16.10 -15.84
C ALA A 167 -15.20 17.08 -16.54
N LEU A 168 -15.40 18.28 -15.96
CA LEU A 168 -16.25 19.32 -16.54
C LEU A 168 -15.71 19.81 -17.88
N LEU A 169 -14.40 20.09 -17.97
CA LEU A 169 -13.75 20.51 -19.21
C LEU A 169 -13.93 19.47 -20.32
N LEU A 170 -13.72 18.19 -20.00
CA LEU A 170 -13.88 17.10 -20.95
C LEU A 170 -15.34 16.90 -21.38
N THR A 171 -16.28 17.03 -20.44
CA THR A 171 -17.71 16.96 -20.73
C THR A 171 -18.13 18.07 -21.69
N ILE A 172 -17.61 19.30 -21.51
CA ILE A 172 -17.86 20.42 -22.43
C ILE A 172 -17.30 20.14 -23.83
N LEU A 173 -16.07 19.62 -23.93
CA LEU A 173 -15.45 19.28 -25.21
C LEU A 173 -16.26 18.22 -25.96
N ILE A 174 -16.66 17.16 -25.26
CA ILE A 174 -17.51 16.09 -25.80
C ILE A 174 -18.87 16.65 -26.25
N ALA A 175 -19.54 17.43 -25.41
CA ALA A 175 -20.83 18.04 -25.75
C ALA A 175 -20.73 18.97 -26.97
N ARG A 176 -19.64 19.76 -27.08
CA ARG A 176 -19.40 20.60 -28.26
C ARG A 176 -19.13 19.77 -29.52
N TYR A 177 -18.33 18.71 -29.41
CA TYR A 177 -18.08 17.78 -30.52
C TYR A 177 -19.38 17.17 -31.05
N PHE A 178 -20.23 16.65 -30.15
CA PHE A 178 -21.55 16.13 -30.53
C PHE A 178 -22.44 17.18 -31.18
N ARG A 179 -22.48 18.41 -30.65
CA ARG A 179 -23.29 19.49 -31.23
C ARG A 179 -22.85 19.89 -32.65
N LEU A 180 -21.55 19.83 -32.94
CA LEU A 180 -20.99 20.21 -34.23
C LEU A 180 -21.08 19.09 -35.28
N TYR A 181 -20.65 17.87 -34.94
CA TYR A 181 -20.47 16.79 -35.91
C TYR A 181 -21.61 15.77 -35.93
N HIS A 182 -22.33 15.59 -34.81
CA HIS A 182 -23.36 14.56 -34.67
C HIS A 182 -24.65 15.07 -34.02
N LYS A 183 -25.26 16.09 -34.63
CA LYS A 183 -26.52 16.71 -34.15
C LYS A 183 -27.61 15.67 -33.86
N LYS A 184 -27.76 14.64 -34.68
CA LYS A 184 -28.76 13.57 -34.50
C LYS A 184 -28.56 12.80 -33.19
N ILE A 185 -27.31 12.58 -32.78
CA ILE A 185 -26.97 11.92 -31.50
C ILE A 185 -27.17 12.89 -30.34
N TYR A 186 -26.79 14.16 -30.51
CA TYR A 186 -26.93 15.19 -29.47
C TYR A 186 -28.39 15.50 -29.09
N TYR A 187 -29.29 15.56 -30.07
CA TYR A 187 -30.71 15.86 -29.82
C TYR A 187 -31.56 14.63 -29.45
N SER A 188 -31.03 13.43 -29.60
CA SER A 188 -31.68 12.19 -29.18
C SER A 188 -31.38 11.92 -27.70
N SER A 189 -32.38 12.06 -26.83
CA SER A 189 -32.23 11.78 -25.39
C SER A 189 -31.82 10.32 -25.13
N LEU A 190 -32.30 9.39 -25.95
CA LEU A 190 -32.01 7.96 -25.84
C LEU A 190 -30.54 7.65 -26.19
N SER A 191 -30.03 8.23 -27.30
CA SER A 191 -28.65 8.02 -27.75
C SER A 191 -27.65 8.69 -26.81
N LEU A 192 -27.99 9.86 -26.26
CA LEU A 192 -27.18 10.54 -25.26
C LEU A 192 -27.17 9.79 -23.92
N SER A 193 -28.32 9.24 -23.49
CA SER A 193 -28.40 8.40 -22.30
C SER A 193 -27.58 7.13 -22.45
N LEU A 194 -27.65 6.46 -23.61
CA LEU A 194 -26.83 5.28 -23.92
C LEU A 194 -25.34 5.62 -23.79
N TYR A 195 -24.90 6.70 -24.44
CA TYR A 195 -23.51 7.16 -24.36
C TYR A 195 -23.05 7.42 -22.92
N ALA A 196 -23.87 8.15 -22.15
CA ALA A 196 -23.60 8.43 -20.74
C ALA A 196 -23.50 7.14 -19.92
N THR A 197 -24.39 6.17 -20.14
CA THR A 197 -24.38 4.89 -19.41
C THR A 197 -23.13 4.06 -19.70
N ILE A 198 -22.64 4.05 -20.95
CA ILE A 198 -21.38 3.37 -21.29
C ILE A 198 -20.21 4.03 -20.57
N ILE A 199 -20.14 5.36 -20.55
CA ILE A 199 -19.06 6.09 -19.84
C ILE A 199 -19.14 5.85 -18.33
N PHE A 200 -20.32 5.92 -17.74
CA PHE A 200 -20.48 5.66 -16.30
C PHE A 200 -20.08 4.23 -15.94
N LEU A 201 -20.43 3.26 -16.78
CA LEU A 201 -20.05 1.86 -16.59
C LEU A 201 -18.53 1.67 -16.69
N THR A 202 -17.87 2.32 -17.66
CA THR A 202 -16.42 2.18 -17.84
C THR A 202 -15.64 2.86 -16.72
N LEU A 203 -16.06 4.06 -16.30
CA LEU A 203 -15.48 4.77 -15.15
C LEU A 203 -15.72 4.01 -13.84
N GLY A 204 -16.94 3.49 -13.65
CA GLY A 204 -17.29 2.66 -12.49
C GLY A 204 -16.44 1.39 -12.44
N GLY A 205 -16.30 0.68 -13.58
CA GLY A 205 -15.43 -0.48 -13.71
C GLY A 205 -13.96 -0.16 -13.40
N ALA A 206 -13.46 0.97 -13.90
CA ALA A 206 -12.11 1.43 -13.59
C ALA A 206 -11.91 1.69 -12.08
N LYS A 207 -12.91 2.27 -11.39
CA LYS A 207 -12.86 2.50 -9.94
C LYS A 207 -12.96 1.22 -9.12
N VAL A 208 -13.77 0.26 -9.55
CA VAL A 208 -13.82 -1.07 -8.93
C VAL A 208 -12.47 -1.77 -9.03
N ILE A 209 -11.84 -1.72 -10.20
CA ILE A 209 -10.50 -2.29 -10.40
C ILE A 209 -9.46 -1.56 -9.57
N GLU A 210 -9.50 -0.23 -9.50
CA GLU A 210 -8.63 0.57 -8.64
C GLU A 210 -8.77 0.16 -7.16
N TYR A 211 -10.00 0.01 -6.68
CA TYR A 211 -10.29 -0.42 -5.32
C TYR A 211 -9.69 -1.81 -5.03
N PHE A 212 -9.91 -2.78 -5.92
CA PHE A 212 -9.31 -4.12 -5.79
C PHE A 212 -7.77 -4.10 -5.84
N LEU A 213 -7.18 -3.22 -6.65
CA LEU A 213 -5.73 -3.06 -6.78
C LEU A 213 -5.10 -2.48 -5.51
N VAL A 214 -5.77 -1.48 -4.90
CA VAL A 214 -5.29 -0.76 -3.71
C VAL A 214 -5.49 -1.59 -2.44
N GLU A 215 -6.64 -2.25 -2.29
CA GLU A 215 -6.94 -3.08 -1.11
C GLU A 215 -6.03 -4.31 -1.04
N ASN A 216 -5.73 -4.92 -2.19
CA ASN A 216 -4.84 -6.10 -2.29
C ASN A 216 -3.42 -5.74 -2.75
N ALA A 217 -2.94 -4.52 -2.46
CA ALA A 217 -1.67 -3.97 -2.95
C ALA A 217 -0.40 -4.74 -2.52
N GLN A 218 -0.50 -5.79 -1.70
CA GLN A 218 0.62 -6.69 -1.41
C GLN A 218 0.73 -7.85 -2.40
N TYR A 219 -0.34 -8.17 -3.15
CA TYR A 219 -0.38 -9.34 -4.03
C TYR A 219 -0.92 -9.06 -5.43
N LEU A 220 -1.67 -7.99 -5.71
CA LEU A 220 -2.25 -7.77 -7.05
C LEU A 220 -1.52 -6.71 -7.87
N THR A 221 -0.83 -5.76 -7.25
CA THR A 221 -0.10 -4.69 -7.96
C THR A 221 1.09 -5.20 -8.76
N ASP A 222 1.73 -6.30 -8.33
CA ASP A 222 2.79 -6.96 -9.10
C ASP A 222 2.25 -7.78 -10.28
N TYR A 223 0.96 -8.16 -10.25
CA TYR A 223 0.37 -9.05 -11.27
C TYR A 223 -0.49 -8.30 -12.30
N ILE A 224 -1.10 -7.17 -11.94
CA ILE A 224 -1.94 -6.37 -12.84
C ILE A 224 -1.22 -5.04 -13.12
N ARG A 225 -0.12 -5.13 -13.86
CA ARG A 225 0.69 -3.97 -14.24
C ARG A 225 0.07 -3.14 -15.37
N PHE A 226 -0.79 -3.77 -16.17
CA PHE A 226 -1.42 -3.17 -17.35
C PHE A 226 -2.93 -3.45 -17.41
N PRO A 227 -3.78 -2.74 -16.65
CA PRO A 227 -5.22 -2.87 -16.78
C PRO A 227 -5.67 -2.29 -18.13
N VAL A 228 -6.22 -3.16 -18.99
CA VAL A 228 -6.83 -2.79 -20.27
C VAL A 228 -8.33 -2.62 -20.04
N LEU A 229 -8.83 -1.39 -20.19
CA LEU A 229 -10.19 -1.02 -19.78
C LEU A 229 -10.91 -0.14 -20.79
N VAL A 230 -10.17 0.70 -21.50
CA VAL A 230 -10.74 1.63 -22.48
C VAL A 230 -11.31 0.92 -23.72
N PRO A 231 -10.72 -0.18 -24.24
CA PRO A 231 -11.28 -0.91 -25.38
C PRO A 231 -12.75 -1.32 -25.19
N PHE A 232 -13.17 -1.56 -23.95
CA PHE A 232 -14.54 -1.94 -23.61
C PHE A 232 -15.55 -0.86 -24.06
N ALA A 233 -15.26 0.38 -23.68
CA ALA A 233 -16.05 1.54 -24.08
C ALA A 233 -15.99 1.72 -25.60
N ALA A 234 -14.79 1.57 -26.16
CA ALA A 234 -14.52 1.83 -27.57
C ALA A 234 -15.34 0.89 -28.48
N ILE A 235 -15.38 -0.41 -28.15
CA ILE A 235 -16.15 -1.41 -28.91
C ILE A 235 -17.66 -1.13 -28.80
N LEU A 236 -18.17 -0.91 -27.59
CA LEU A 236 -19.59 -0.65 -27.38
C LEU A 236 -20.05 0.62 -28.11
N ILE A 237 -19.30 1.72 -27.99
CA ILE A 237 -19.64 2.98 -28.67
C ILE A 237 -19.51 2.84 -30.20
N SER A 238 -18.54 2.06 -30.67
CA SER A 238 -18.35 1.81 -32.11
C SER A 238 -19.54 1.05 -32.71
N ILE A 239 -20.04 0.01 -32.01
CA ILE A 239 -21.15 -0.83 -32.48
C ILE A 239 -22.51 -0.12 -32.32
N LEU A 240 -22.77 0.53 -31.18
CA LEU A 240 -24.10 1.10 -30.89
C LEU A 240 -24.32 2.52 -31.42
N LEU A 241 -23.25 3.30 -31.63
CA LEU A 241 -23.36 4.70 -32.02
C LEU A 241 -22.67 4.99 -33.34
N ASN A 242 -21.35 5.19 -33.31
CA ASN A 242 -20.55 5.51 -34.49
C ASN A 242 -19.06 5.39 -34.16
N LYS A 243 -18.26 4.89 -35.11
CA LYS A 243 -16.80 4.85 -35.03
C LYS A 243 -16.14 6.20 -34.77
N GLN A 244 -16.66 7.30 -35.33
CA GLN A 244 -16.09 8.64 -35.13
C GLN A 244 -16.23 9.08 -33.67
N VAL A 245 -17.39 8.83 -33.09
CA VAL A 245 -17.67 9.07 -31.67
C VAL A 245 -16.81 8.16 -30.79
N ALA A 246 -16.67 6.89 -31.17
CA ALA A 246 -15.83 5.93 -30.44
C ALA A 246 -14.38 6.41 -30.36
N LEU A 247 -13.77 6.80 -31.49
CA LEU A 247 -12.39 7.31 -31.56
C LEU A 247 -12.17 8.54 -30.66
N PHE A 248 -13.09 9.50 -30.75
CA PHE A 248 -13.00 10.71 -29.92
C PHE A 248 -13.14 10.35 -28.44
N SER A 249 -14.14 9.54 -28.09
CA SER A 249 -14.40 9.14 -26.70
C SER A 249 -13.28 8.29 -26.09
N SER A 250 -12.67 7.38 -26.85
CA SER A 250 -11.58 6.52 -26.36
C SER A 250 -10.35 7.34 -26.02
N PHE A 251 -10.05 8.40 -26.77
CA PHE A 251 -8.96 9.31 -26.46
C PHE A 251 -9.17 9.99 -25.10
N PHE A 252 -10.36 10.54 -24.86
CA PHE A 252 -10.69 11.18 -23.58
C PHE A 252 -10.79 10.19 -22.42
N LEU A 253 -11.34 9.00 -22.64
CA LEU A 253 -11.39 7.95 -21.61
C LEU A 253 -9.99 7.46 -21.24
N THR A 254 -9.08 7.33 -22.20
CA THR A 254 -7.68 6.97 -21.92
C THR A 254 -7.00 8.02 -21.04
N ILE A 255 -7.18 9.31 -21.36
CA ILE A 255 -6.59 10.40 -20.57
C ILE A 255 -7.20 10.47 -19.17
N THR A 256 -8.53 10.41 -19.06
CA THR A 256 -9.21 10.47 -17.74
C THR A 256 -8.81 9.31 -16.86
N ILE A 257 -8.95 8.08 -17.36
CA ILE A 257 -8.63 6.89 -16.58
C ILE A 257 -7.13 6.89 -16.25
N GLY A 258 -6.27 7.23 -17.21
CA GLY A 258 -4.82 7.30 -16.99
C GLY A 258 -4.37 8.34 -15.96
N LEU A 259 -5.10 9.46 -15.83
CA LEU A 259 -4.84 10.46 -14.79
C LEU A 259 -5.41 10.04 -13.42
N THR A 260 -6.54 9.33 -13.41
CA THR A 260 -7.19 8.92 -12.16
C THR A 260 -6.61 7.65 -11.55
N LEU A 261 -6.13 6.71 -12.38
CA LEU A 261 -5.71 5.40 -11.94
C LEU A 261 -4.28 5.44 -11.40
N ALA A 262 -4.07 4.71 -10.31
CA ALA A 262 -2.84 4.60 -9.54
C ALA A 262 -1.67 3.87 -10.26
N VAL A 263 -1.58 3.88 -11.59
CA VAL A 263 -0.65 3.09 -12.42
C VAL A 263 0.38 4.00 -13.12
N ASP A 264 1.44 3.40 -13.68
CA ASP A 264 2.41 4.07 -14.56
C ASP A 264 1.71 4.72 -15.78
N GLN A 265 1.58 6.05 -15.71
CA GLN A 265 0.74 6.85 -16.61
C GLN A 265 1.15 6.70 -18.08
N GLY A 266 2.46 6.67 -18.37
CA GLY A 266 2.96 6.64 -19.75
C GLY A 266 2.62 5.33 -20.46
N ARG A 267 2.86 4.20 -19.78
CA ARG A 267 2.62 2.87 -20.33
C ARG A 267 1.13 2.56 -20.43
N PHE A 268 0.36 2.96 -19.41
CA PHE A 268 -1.10 2.81 -19.40
C PHE A 268 -1.76 3.53 -20.57
N LEU A 269 -1.34 4.78 -20.84
CA LEU A 269 -1.90 5.59 -21.91
C LEU A 269 -1.60 4.97 -23.28
N LEU A 270 -0.35 4.53 -23.51
CA LEU A 270 0.04 3.87 -24.76
C LEU A 270 -0.76 2.60 -25.04
N ILE A 271 -0.80 1.67 -24.08
CA ILE A 271 -1.46 0.37 -24.30
C ILE A 271 -2.97 0.53 -24.49
N ASN A 272 -3.65 1.32 -23.65
CA ASN A 272 -5.09 1.49 -23.75
C ASN A 272 -5.50 2.27 -25.00
N TYR A 273 -4.73 3.28 -25.41
CA TYR A 273 -5.05 4.05 -26.61
C TYR A 273 -4.87 3.21 -27.88
N VAL A 274 -3.73 2.53 -28.04
CA VAL A 274 -3.48 1.68 -29.22
C VAL A 274 -4.45 0.50 -29.25
N ALA A 275 -4.73 -0.14 -28.11
CA ALA A 275 -5.74 -1.18 -28.02
C ALA A 275 -7.12 -0.64 -28.42
N SER A 276 -7.53 0.53 -27.93
CA SER A 276 -8.83 1.11 -28.28
C SER A 276 -8.95 1.44 -29.77
N LEU A 277 -7.88 1.96 -30.40
CA LEU A 277 -7.85 2.18 -31.84
C LEU A 277 -8.04 0.88 -32.61
N ALA A 278 -7.24 -0.14 -32.28
CA ALA A 278 -7.38 -1.46 -32.89
C ALA A 278 -8.80 -2.01 -32.70
N ALA A 279 -9.39 -1.82 -31.52
CA ALA A 279 -10.73 -2.30 -31.19
C ALA A 279 -11.78 -1.72 -32.14
N ILE A 280 -11.70 -0.40 -32.37
CA ILE A 280 -12.62 0.32 -33.26
C ILE A 280 -12.41 -0.07 -34.73
N PHE A 281 -11.18 -0.39 -35.13
CA PHE A 281 -10.90 -0.87 -36.48
C PHE A 281 -11.48 -2.27 -36.72
N PHE A 282 -11.23 -3.22 -35.82
CA PHE A 282 -11.72 -4.59 -35.98
C PHE A 282 -13.21 -4.76 -35.71
N SER A 283 -13.82 -3.89 -34.88
CA SER A 283 -15.26 -3.95 -34.61
C SER A 283 -16.12 -3.65 -35.85
N GLN A 284 -15.55 -3.05 -36.90
CA GLN A 284 -16.29 -2.68 -38.12
C GLN A 284 -16.74 -3.89 -38.95
N SER A 285 -16.05 -5.02 -38.82
CA SER A 285 -16.34 -6.23 -39.61
C SER A 285 -17.24 -7.22 -38.85
N LEU A 286 -17.84 -6.81 -37.73
CA LEU A 286 -18.65 -7.69 -36.88
C LEU A 286 -20.00 -7.98 -37.52
N SER A 287 -20.16 -9.20 -37.99
CA SER A 287 -21.39 -9.74 -38.57
C SER A 287 -22.10 -10.71 -37.65
N LYS A 288 -21.38 -11.37 -36.72
CA LYS A 288 -21.94 -12.34 -35.78
C LYS A 288 -21.52 -12.04 -34.35
N ARG A 289 -22.38 -12.32 -33.36
CA ARG A 289 -22.05 -12.13 -31.93
C ARG A 289 -20.77 -12.87 -31.49
N LYS A 290 -20.53 -14.06 -32.05
CA LYS A 290 -19.31 -14.85 -31.78
C LYS A 290 -18.02 -14.16 -32.26
N GLU A 291 -18.10 -13.19 -33.16
CA GLU A 291 -16.93 -12.47 -33.69
C GLU A 291 -16.41 -11.42 -32.70
N VAL A 292 -17.19 -11.02 -31.69
CA VAL A 292 -16.72 -10.17 -30.58
C VAL A 292 -15.51 -10.82 -29.90
N PHE A 293 -15.56 -12.14 -29.64
CA PHE A 293 -14.43 -12.88 -29.09
C PHE A 293 -13.21 -12.88 -30.01
N LYS A 294 -13.40 -12.90 -31.33
CA LYS A 294 -12.30 -12.81 -32.30
C LYS A 294 -11.65 -11.42 -32.29
N VAL A 295 -12.46 -10.37 -32.20
CA VAL A 295 -11.96 -8.98 -32.09
C VAL A 295 -11.13 -8.81 -30.82
N CYS A 296 -11.60 -9.31 -29.68
CA CYS A 296 -10.85 -9.29 -28.42
C CYS A 296 -9.56 -10.13 -28.48
N LEU A 297 -9.55 -11.27 -29.17
CA LEU A 297 -8.33 -12.06 -29.37
C LEU A 297 -7.30 -11.30 -30.24
N LEU A 298 -7.75 -10.68 -31.34
CA LEU A 298 -6.89 -9.83 -32.19
C LEU A 298 -6.35 -8.62 -31.42
N LEU A 299 -7.18 -8.03 -30.55
CA LEU A 299 -6.77 -6.97 -29.64
C LEU A 299 -5.63 -7.39 -28.71
N TRP A 300 -5.75 -8.57 -28.11
CA TRP A 300 -4.69 -9.11 -27.28
C TRP A 300 -3.38 -9.29 -28.07
N CYS A 301 -3.46 -9.82 -29.30
CA CYS A 301 -2.29 -9.94 -30.19
C CYS A 301 -1.59 -8.60 -30.45
N ILE A 302 -2.32 -7.49 -30.48
CA ILE A 302 -1.76 -6.14 -30.65
C ILE A 302 -1.17 -5.59 -29.36
N CYS A 303 -1.70 -6.00 -28.20
CA CYS A 303 -1.13 -5.66 -26.91
C CYS A 303 0.22 -6.34 -26.67
N VAL A 304 0.42 -7.56 -27.18
CA VAL A 304 1.68 -8.33 -27.03
C VAL A 304 2.94 -7.52 -27.39
N PRO A 305 3.10 -6.95 -28.61
CA PRO A 305 4.30 -6.20 -28.97
C PRO A 305 4.48 -4.93 -28.12
N ILE A 306 3.40 -4.32 -27.63
CA ILE A 306 3.45 -3.13 -26.76
C ILE A 306 4.01 -3.51 -25.39
N ILE A 307 3.52 -4.62 -24.81
CA ILE A 307 3.98 -5.14 -23.52
C ILE A 307 5.45 -5.57 -23.62
N LEU A 308 5.82 -6.27 -24.69
CA LEU A 308 7.21 -6.64 -24.95
C LEU A 308 8.11 -5.41 -25.08
N GLY A 309 7.68 -4.39 -25.84
CA GLY A 309 8.40 -3.12 -25.98
C GLY A 309 8.56 -2.37 -24.65
N ALA A 310 7.51 -2.33 -23.83
CA ALA A 310 7.56 -1.72 -22.50
C ALA A 310 8.52 -2.46 -21.54
N ASN A 311 8.56 -3.79 -21.61
CA ASN A 311 9.48 -4.60 -20.81
C ASN A 311 10.94 -4.49 -21.29
N LEU A 312 11.16 -4.36 -22.61
CA LEU A 312 12.48 -4.05 -23.19
C LEU A 312 13.06 -2.74 -22.66
N ILE A 313 12.25 -1.69 -22.56
CA ILE A 313 12.68 -0.38 -22.03
C ILE A 313 13.13 -0.48 -20.56
N THR A 314 12.61 -1.45 -19.81
CA THR A 314 12.93 -1.63 -18.38
C THR A 314 14.05 -2.65 -18.15
N SER A 315 14.73 -3.10 -19.20
CA SER A 315 15.76 -4.15 -19.14
C SER A 315 15.27 -5.49 -18.54
N SER A 316 13.96 -5.73 -18.52
CA SER A 316 13.34 -6.95 -17.98
C SER A 316 12.87 -7.88 -19.11
N PHE A 317 13.72 -8.08 -20.12
CA PHE A 317 13.36 -8.85 -21.31
C PHE A 317 13.28 -10.35 -21.00
N LEU A 318 12.16 -10.99 -21.37
CA LEU A 318 11.91 -12.44 -21.26
C LEU A 318 12.04 -13.02 -19.83
N GLN A 319 11.83 -12.21 -18.81
CA GLN A 319 11.65 -12.72 -17.45
C GLN A 319 10.27 -13.38 -17.29
N MET A 320 10.13 -14.26 -16.30
CA MET A 320 8.83 -14.90 -15.98
C MET A 320 7.71 -13.89 -15.77
N SER A 321 8.03 -12.69 -15.25
CA SER A 321 7.10 -11.56 -15.11
C SER A 321 6.44 -11.15 -16.43
N THR A 322 7.14 -11.22 -17.57
CA THR A 322 6.58 -10.88 -18.89
C THR A 322 5.54 -11.89 -19.34
N PHE A 323 5.74 -13.18 -19.08
CA PHE A 323 4.76 -14.22 -19.38
C PHE A 323 3.50 -14.07 -18.52
N TYR A 324 3.66 -13.70 -17.25
CA TYR A 324 2.54 -13.37 -16.37
C TYR A 324 1.76 -12.15 -16.87
N ASP A 325 2.43 -11.06 -17.26
CA ASP A 325 1.77 -9.86 -17.81
C ASP A 325 0.93 -10.19 -19.06
N LEU A 326 1.48 -11.01 -19.97
CA LEU A 326 0.77 -11.44 -21.17
C LEU A 326 -0.44 -12.32 -20.86
N PHE A 327 -0.32 -13.21 -19.87
CA PHE A 327 -1.41 -14.09 -19.45
C PHE A 327 -2.54 -13.31 -18.75
N VAL A 328 -2.19 -12.38 -17.84
CA VAL A 328 -3.16 -11.55 -17.14
C VAL A 328 -3.90 -10.63 -18.11
N THR A 329 -3.18 -10.02 -19.06
CA THR A 329 -3.83 -9.18 -20.08
C THR A 329 -4.74 -9.99 -21.00
N LEU A 330 -4.43 -11.25 -21.30
CA LEU A 330 -5.32 -12.16 -22.03
C LEU A 330 -6.62 -12.39 -21.24
N LEU A 331 -6.52 -12.69 -19.95
CA LEU A 331 -7.69 -12.93 -19.09
C LEU A 331 -8.57 -11.69 -19.00
N LEU A 332 -7.98 -10.49 -18.82
CA LEU A 332 -8.74 -9.24 -18.76
C LEU A 332 -9.50 -8.97 -20.06
N VAL A 333 -8.84 -9.11 -21.21
CA VAL A 333 -9.47 -8.90 -22.52
C VAL A 333 -10.55 -9.95 -22.81
N MET A 334 -10.40 -11.19 -22.33
CA MET A 334 -11.44 -12.22 -22.44
C MET A 334 -12.64 -11.93 -21.54
N VAL A 335 -12.42 -11.48 -20.31
CA VAL A 335 -13.50 -11.03 -19.42
C VAL A 335 -14.24 -9.85 -20.06
N GLU A 336 -13.51 -8.91 -20.66
CA GLU A 336 -14.08 -7.80 -21.41
C GLU A 336 -14.97 -8.28 -22.57
N ALA A 337 -14.50 -9.26 -23.36
CA ALA A 337 -15.27 -9.85 -24.45
C ALA A 337 -16.60 -10.47 -23.97
N MET A 338 -16.57 -11.18 -22.84
CA MET A 338 -17.77 -11.76 -22.22
C MET A 338 -18.74 -10.66 -21.78
N LEU A 339 -18.21 -9.60 -21.17
CA LEU A 339 -19.00 -8.47 -20.68
C LEU A 339 -19.68 -7.72 -21.84
N ILE A 340 -18.96 -7.48 -22.94
CA ILE A 340 -19.51 -6.86 -24.16
C ILE A 340 -20.60 -7.76 -24.75
N ALA A 341 -20.34 -9.05 -24.92
CA ALA A 341 -21.30 -9.99 -25.49
C ALA A 341 -22.60 -10.08 -24.66
N LEU A 342 -22.49 -9.95 -23.33
CA LEU A 342 -23.63 -9.93 -22.41
C LEU A 342 -24.40 -8.61 -22.46
N LEU A 343 -23.72 -7.47 -22.48
CA LEU A 343 -24.36 -6.16 -22.42
C LEU A 343 -24.92 -5.66 -23.75
N LEU A 344 -24.35 -6.10 -24.88
CA LEU A 344 -24.82 -5.70 -26.20
C LEU A 344 -26.34 -5.91 -26.40
N PRO A 345 -26.92 -7.12 -26.18
CA PRO A 345 -28.37 -7.32 -26.32
C PRO A 345 -29.18 -6.50 -25.30
N VAL A 346 -28.66 -6.30 -24.09
CA VAL A 346 -29.32 -5.50 -23.05
C VAL A 346 -29.42 -4.05 -23.48
N PHE A 347 -28.34 -3.49 -24.04
CA PHE A 347 -28.36 -2.11 -24.53
C PHE A 347 -29.17 -1.96 -25.84
N GLU A 348 -29.12 -2.93 -26.74
CA GLU A 348 -29.96 -2.96 -27.96
C GLU A 348 -31.46 -2.92 -27.63
N THR A 349 -31.88 -3.68 -26.61
CA THR A 349 -33.28 -3.76 -26.19
C THR A 349 -33.68 -2.55 -25.33
N ALA A 350 -32.87 -2.17 -24.34
CA ALA A 350 -33.18 -1.05 -23.44
C ALA A 350 -33.20 0.31 -24.15
N PHE A 351 -32.29 0.53 -25.10
CA PHE A 351 -32.20 1.79 -25.85
C PHE A 351 -32.76 1.69 -27.26
N ASN A 352 -33.47 0.60 -27.59
CA ASN A 352 -34.09 0.36 -28.89
C ASN A 352 -33.20 0.72 -30.10
N VAL A 353 -31.90 0.37 -30.01
CA VAL A 353 -30.93 0.62 -31.07
C VAL A 353 -30.89 -0.60 -31.97
N MET A 354 -30.96 -0.35 -33.28
CA MET A 354 -30.80 -1.36 -34.31
C MET A 354 -29.35 -1.37 -34.77
N THR A 355 -28.58 -2.33 -34.26
CA THR A 355 -27.19 -2.60 -34.65
C THR A 355 -27.17 -3.51 -35.87
N ASP A 356 -26.07 -3.50 -36.63
CA ASP A 356 -25.88 -4.40 -37.78
C ASP A 356 -25.99 -5.87 -37.37
N LEU A 357 -25.55 -6.21 -36.15
CA LEU A 357 -25.67 -7.54 -35.56
C LEU A 357 -27.13 -7.96 -35.38
N ARG A 358 -27.97 -7.09 -34.80
CA ARG A 358 -29.41 -7.35 -34.64
C ARG A 358 -30.13 -7.39 -35.98
N LEU A 359 -29.69 -6.58 -36.95
CA LEU A 359 -30.24 -6.58 -38.30
C LEU A 359 -29.96 -7.92 -39.00
N MET A 360 -28.72 -8.42 -38.93
CA MET A 360 -28.35 -9.73 -39.48
C MET A 360 -29.08 -10.89 -38.78
N GLU A 361 -29.34 -10.79 -37.48
CA GLU A 361 -30.15 -11.78 -36.77
C GLU A 361 -31.62 -11.78 -37.21
N LEU A 362 -32.18 -10.60 -37.49
CA LEU A 362 -33.53 -10.46 -38.03
C LEU A 362 -33.62 -10.93 -39.48
N MET A 363 -32.54 -10.78 -40.26
CA MET A 363 -32.45 -11.27 -41.64
C MET A 363 -32.14 -12.77 -41.77
N ASP A 364 -31.96 -13.51 -40.68
CA ASP A 364 -31.73 -14.94 -40.75
C ASP A 364 -33.00 -15.65 -41.26
N PRO A 365 -32.96 -16.40 -42.39
CA PRO A 365 -34.11 -17.10 -42.95
C PRO A 365 -34.68 -18.20 -42.03
N ASN A 366 -33.96 -18.57 -40.98
CA ASN A 366 -34.49 -19.45 -39.93
C ASN A 366 -35.45 -18.75 -38.96
N ASN A 367 -35.52 -17.42 -38.99
CA ASN A 367 -36.40 -16.66 -38.13
C ASN A 367 -37.87 -16.83 -38.58
N GLU A 368 -38.78 -17.06 -37.65
CA GLU A 368 -40.18 -17.37 -37.94
C GLU A 368 -40.85 -16.27 -38.77
N LEU A 369 -40.47 -15.01 -38.54
CA LEU A 369 -40.98 -13.84 -39.27
C LEU A 369 -40.56 -13.85 -40.75
N ILE A 370 -39.29 -14.13 -41.06
CA ILE A 370 -38.83 -14.20 -42.46
C ILE A 370 -39.35 -15.45 -43.13
N ARG A 371 -39.40 -16.57 -42.41
CA ARG A 371 -40.02 -17.80 -42.92
C ARG A 371 -41.48 -17.56 -43.30
N ARG A 372 -42.27 -16.90 -42.45
CA ARG A 372 -43.66 -16.50 -42.79
C ARG A 372 -43.71 -15.53 -43.97
N LEU A 373 -42.82 -14.53 -44.03
CA LEU A 373 -42.74 -13.63 -45.18
C LEU A 373 -42.49 -14.38 -46.50
N CYS A 374 -41.57 -15.36 -46.51
CA CYS A 374 -41.31 -16.22 -47.66
C CYS A 374 -42.53 -17.05 -48.08
N PHE A 375 -43.33 -17.53 -47.12
CA PHE A 375 -44.51 -18.36 -47.40
C PHE A 375 -45.75 -17.55 -47.76
N GLU A 376 -45.99 -16.41 -47.11
CA GLU A 376 -47.20 -15.60 -47.27
C GLU A 376 -47.08 -14.56 -48.39
N ALA A 377 -45.89 -14.02 -48.66
CA ALA A 377 -45.67 -12.97 -49.66
C ALA A 377 -44.34 -13.18 -50.42
N PRO A 378 -44.21 -14.23 -51.25
CA PRO A 378 -42.95 -14.59 -51.91
C PRO A 378 -42.42 -13.50 -52.86
N GLY A 379 -43.29 -12.68 -53.45
CA GLY A 379 -42.91 -11.58 -54.34
C GLY A 379 -42.32 -10.34 -53.64
N THR A 380 -42.42 -10.24 -52.31
CA THR A 380 -41.80 -9.17 -51.51
C THR A 380 -40.46 -9.60 -50.90
N TYR A 381 -40.21 -10.91 -50.85
CA TYR A 381 -38.97 -11.50 -50.35
C TYR A 381 -37.87 -11.58 -51.42
N GLN A 382 -38.25 -11.83 -52.69
CA GLN A 382 -37.35 -11.74 -53.84
C GLN A 382 -36.95 -10.30 -54.12
#